data_AF-A0A2E5XTB9-F1
#
_entry.id   AF-A0A2E5XTB9-F1
#
_cell.length_a   1.000
_cell.length_b   1.000
_cell.length_c   1.000
_cell.angle_alpha   90.00
_cell.angle_beta   90.00
_cell.angle_gamma   90.00
#
_symmetry.space_group_name_H-M   'P 1'
#
loop_
_entity.id
_entity.type
_entity.pdbx_description
1 polymer ?
#
loop_
_entity_poly.entity_id
_entity_poly.type
_entity_poly.pdbx_seq_one_letter_code
_entity_poly.pdbx_strand_id
1 'polypeptide(L)'
;MKKILLVLTALTFTNLSYSQADEYIEVSTKNIFGKSEMVLYNDNIDFDDLEYLTIGRNNDNYHWVKYTGAKNVIVIMNDYENDTRELCYKHQSDEKATCEIVDAFASIYNLQAKENIFEVWISKINETPDES
;
A
#
# COMPACT_ATOMS: atom_id res chain seq x y z
N MET A 1 -17.01 -59.96 -7.80
CA MET A 1 -17.12 -58.62 -8.42
C MET A 1 -16.44 -57.62 -7.51
N LYS A 2 -15.30 -57.04 -7.92
CA LYS A 2 -14.50 -56.11 -7.11
C LYS A 2 -15.21 -54.75 -7.06
N LYS A 3 -15.50 -54.25 -5.86
CA LYS A 3 -16.07 -52.92 -5.64
C LYS A 3 -14.98 -51.87 -5.92
N ILE A 4 -15.16 -51.06 -6.96
CA ILE A 4 -14.31 -49.91 -7.23
C ILE A 4 -14.82 -48.78 -6.32
N LEU A 5 -14.09 -48.51 -5.25
CA LEU A 5 -14.31 -47.36 -4.39
C LEU A 5 -13.57 -46.18 -5.01
N LEU A 6 -14.30 -45.27 -5.65
CA LEU A 6 -13.78 -44.05 -6.23
C LEU A 6 -13.77 -42.98 -5.14
N VAL A 7 -12.60 -42.77 -4.52
CA VAL A 7 -12.39 -41.67 -3.58
C VAL A 7 -12.12 -40.41 -4.39
N LEU A 8 -13.15 -39.57 -4.51
CA LEU A 8 -13.04 -38.24 -5.12
C LEU A 8 -12.54 -37.27 -4.05
N THR A 9 -11.22 -37.21 -3.83
CA THR A 9 -10.62 -36.11 -3.08
C THR A 9 -10.62 -34.86 -3.96
N ALA A 10 -11.66 -34.06 -3.83
CA ALA A 10 -11.65 -32.67 -4.26
C ALA A 10 -10.73 -31.90 -3.30
N LEU A 11 -9.42 -31.93 -3.59
CA LEU A 11 -8.49 -30.94 -3.07
C LEU A 11 -8.87 -29.61 -3.72
N THR A 12 -9.76 -28.85 -3.08
CA THR A 12 -9.83 -27.42 -3.31
C THR A 12 -8.54 -26.84 -2.76
N PHE A 13 -7.48 -26.90 -3.57
CA PHE A 13 -6.41 -25.93 -3.45
C PHE A 13 -7.07 -24.58 -3.67
N THR A 14 -7.47 -23.93 -2.59
CA THR A 14 -7.58 -22.49 -2.56
C THR A 14 -6.17 -22.01 -2.82
N ASN A 15 -5.80 -21.93 -4.11
CA ASN A 15 -4.69 -21.11 -4.52
C ASN A 15 -5.06 -19.73 -3.95
N LEU A 16 -4.41 -19.36 -2.86
CA LEU A 16 -4.24 -17.95 -2.52
C LEU A 16 -3.51 -17.41 -3.75
N SER A 17 -4.29 -16.92 -4.70
CA SER A 17 -3.80 -16.29 -5.90
C SER A 17 -3.13 -15.02 -5.40
N TYR A 18 -1.85 -15.11 -5.04
CA TYR A 18 -1.01 -13.94 -4.90
C TYR A 18 -1.10 -13.19 -6.23
N SER A 19 -1.53 -11.94 -6.18
CA SER A 19 -1.29 -11.04 -7.29
C SER A 19 0.24 -10.91 -7.42
N GLN A 20 0.81 -11.42 -8.50
CA GLN A 20 2.25 -11.27 -8.71
C GLN A 20 2.62 -9.88 -9.25
N ALA A 21 1.67 -8.94 -9.23
CA ALA A 21 1.84 -7.59 -9.71
C ALA A 21 2.48 -6.68 -8.66
N ASP A 22 3.15 -5.65 -9.18
CA ASP A 22 3.64 -4.53 -8.40
C ASP A 22 2.52 -3.48 -8.37
N GLU A 23 2.20 -2.97 -7.19
CA GLU A 23 1.19 -1.94 -6.99
C GLU A 23 1.88 -0.58 -6.87
N TYR A 24 1.22 0.50 -7.29
CA TYR A 24 1.83 1.83 -7.27
C TYR A 24 1.00 2.82 -6.47
N ILE A 25 1.70 3.63 -5.68
CA ILE A 25 1.17 4.80 -4.99
C ILE A 25 1.96 6.00 -5.49
N GLU A 26 1.29 6.99 -6.06
CA GLU A 26 1.90 8.29 -6.33
C GLU A 26 1.37 9.32 -5.35
N VAL A 27 2.26 10.09 -4.75
CA VAL A 27 1.90 11.15 -3.80
C VAL A 27 2.51 12.47 -4.20
N SER A 28 1.73 13.55 -4.14
CA SER A 28 2.22 14.91 -4.38
C SER A 28 1.47 15.94 -3.55
N THR A 29 2.17 16.98 -3.10
CA THR A 29 1.56 18.10 -2.39
C THR A 29 1.03 19.14 -3.36
N LYS A 30 -0.22 19.54 -3.15
CA LYS A 30 -0.85 20.66 -3.83
C LYS A 30 -0.89 21.85 -2.86
N ASN A 31 0.24 22.56 -2.73
CA ASN A 31 0.44 23.66 -1.77
C ASN A 31 -0.67 24.73 -1.81
N ILE A 32 -1.19 25.02 -3.01
CA ILE A 32 -2.29 25.98 -3.21
C ILE A 32 -3.59 25.60 -2.48
N PHE A 33 -3.75 24.32 -2.11
CA PHE A 33 -4.92 23.80 -1.40
C PHE A 33 -4.62 23.37 0.03
N GLY A 34 -3.35 23.38 0.47
CA GLY A 34 -2.93 22.87 1.77
C GLY A 34 -3.27 21.40 1.96
N LYS A 35 -3.17 20.61 0.89
CA LYS A 35 -3.50 19.17 0.83
C LYS A 35 -2.46 18.43 0.00
N SER A 36 -2.34 17.14 0.22
CA SER A 36 -1.66 16.22 -0.69
C SER A 36 -2.68 15.38 -1.45
N GLU A 37 -2.30 14.99 -2.65
CA GLU A 37 -3.02 14.06 -3.53
C GLU A 37 -2.25 12.74 -3.52
N MET A 38 -2.97 11.65 -3.32
CA MET A 38 -2.48 10.29 -3.42
C MET A 38 -3.28 9.60 -4.52
N VAL A 39 -2.56 8.97 -5.45
CA VAL A 39 -3.12 8.23 -6.58
C VAL A 39 -2.72 6.78 -6.43
N LEU A 40 -3.71 5.89 -6.41
CA LEU A 40 -3.49 4.44 -6.36
C LEU A 40 -3.70 3.86 -7.75
N TYR A 41 -2.69 3.17 -8.27
CA TYR A 41 -2.80 2.42 -9.52
C TYR A 41 -2.84 0.94 -9.16
N ASN A 42 -3.92 0.27 -9.57
CA ASN A 42 -4.13 -1.15 -9.31
C ASN A 42 -4.29 -1.90 -10.63
N ASP A 43 -3.64 -3.06 -10.77
CA ASP A 43 -3.72 -3.92 -11.97
C ASP A 43 -5.02 -4.74 -12.04
N ASN A 44 -5.93 -4.59 -11.07
CA ASN A 44 -7.19 -5.31 -11.02
C ASN A 44 -8.26 -4.68 -11.93
N ILE A 45 -8.46 -5.28 -13.10
CA ILE A 45 -9.45 -4.92 -14.12
C ILE A 45 -10.92 -4.82 -13.66
N ASP A 46 -11.25 -5.36 -12.48
CA ASP A 46 -12.60 -5.34 -11.91
C ASP A 46 -12.83 -4.16 -10.94
N PHE A 47 -11.79 -3.41 -10.60
CA PHE A 47 -11.85 -2.20 -9.77
C PHE A 47 -11.45 -1.01 -10.63
N ASP A 48 -12.30 0.02 -10.69
CA ASP A 48 -12.03 1.29 -11.39
C ASP A 48 -10.59 1.73 -11.07
N ASP A 49 -9.71 1.60 -12.07
CA ASP A 49 -8.28 1.29 -11.96
C ASP A 49 -7.41 2.39 -11.28
N LEU A 50 -8.07 3.45 -10.80
CA LEU A 50 -7.49 4.70 -10.37
C LEU A 50 -8.29 5.34 -9.24
N GLU A 51 -7.76 5.29 -8.02
CA GLU A 51 -8.36 5.96 -6.86
C GLU A 51 -7.60 7.24 -6.52
N TYR A 52 -8.33 8.36 -6.42
CA TYR A 52 -7.78 9.66 -6.01
C TYR A 52 -8.17 9.96 -4.56
N LEU A 53 -7.15 10.10 -3.72
CA LEU A 53 -7.29 10.32 -2.30
C LEU A 53 -6.63 11.63 -1.90
N THR A 54 -7.22 12.32 -0.93
CA THR A 54 -6.66 13.57 -0.40
C THR A 54 -6.20 13.38 1.04
N ILE A 55 -4.96 13.81 1.31
CA ILE A 55 -4.36 13.83 2.65
C ILE A 55 -4.34 15.30 3.14
N GLY A 56 -4.88 15.56 4.33
CA GLY A 56 -4.85 16.88 4.95
C GLY A 56 -6.11 17.75 4.83
N ARG A 57 -5.98 18.96 5.41
CA ARG A 57 -6.94 19.99 5.89
C ARG A 57 -8.25 19.52 6.57
N ASN A 58 -8.87 18.43 6.17
CA ASN A 58 -10.06 17.84 6.81
C ASN A 58 -10.00 16.29 6.86
N ASN A 59 -8.81 15.71 6.69
CA ASN A 59 -8.55 14.27 6.75
C ASN A 59 -7.34 14.04 7.67
N ASP A 60 -7.28 12.86 8.29
CA ASP A 60 -6.26 12.47 9.28
C ASP A 60 -4.82 12.73 8.79
N ASN A 61 -3.88 12.76 9.75
CA ASN A 61 -2.45 12.94 9.49
C ASN A 61 -1.89 11.92 8.48
N TYR A 62 -2.56 10.79 8.27
CA TYR A 62 -2.15 9.72 7.39
C TYR A 62 -3.28 9.31 6.44
N HIS A 63 -2.88 8.78 5.29
CA HIS A 63 -3.74 7.93 4.49
C HIS A 63 -3.26 6.48 4.53
N TRP A 64 -4.20 5.55 4.63
CA TRP A 64 -3.95 4.12 4.78
C TRP A 64 -4.47 3.36 3.57
N VAL A 65 -3.65 2.47 3.04
CA VAL A 65 -4.00 1.57 1.94
C VAL A 65 -3.70 0.14 2.36
N LYS A 66 -4.65 -0.76 2.09
CA LYS A 66 -4.50 -2.19 2.34
C LYS A 66 -4.52 -2.96 1.03
N TYR A 67 -3.42 -3.63 0.75
CA TYR A 67 -3.26 -4.51 -0.38
C TYR A 67 -3.55 -5.95 0.03
N THR A 68 -4.19 -6.69 -0.89
CA THR A 68 -4.36 -8.14 -0.77
C THR A 68 -3.62 -8.82 -1.90
N GLY A 69 -2.58 -9.58 -1.55
CA GLY A 69 -1.83 -10.40 -2.48
C GLY A 69 -0.83 -9.65 -3.33
N ALA A 70 -0.48 -8.39 -3.06
CA ALA A 70 0.57 -7.66 -3.80
C ALA A 70 1.95 -8.32 -3.65
N LYS A 71 2.82 -8.15 -4.64
CA LYS A 71 4.23 -8.57 -4.56
C LYS A 71 5.13 -7.46 -4.03
N ASN A 72 4.98 -6.27 -4.60
CA ASN A 72 5.63 -5.05 -4.15
C ASN A 72 4.61 -3.91 -4.14
N VAL A 73 4.84 -2.92 -3.29
CA VAL A 73 4.18 -1.62 -3.37
C VAL A 73 5.27 -0.58 -3.61
N ILE A 74 5.17 0.12 -4.74
CA ILE A 74 6.11 1.13 -5.19
C ILE A 74 5.51 2.50 -4.90
N VAL A 75 6.12 3.22 -3.98
CA VAL A 75 5.68 4.56 -3.58
C VAL A 75 6.54 5.59 -4.29
N ILE A 76 5.91 6.43 -5.11
CA ILE A 76 6.53 7.53 -5.85
C ILE A 76 6.15 8.83 -5.15
N MET A 77 7.14 9.59 -4.68
CA MET A 77 6.91 10.89 -4.04
C MET A 77 7.37 12.01 -4.97
N ASN A 78 6.42 12.88 -5.29
CA ASN A 78 6.56 14.03 -6.18
C ASN A 78 6.20 15.33 -5.43
N ASP A 79 6.69 15.48 -4.19
CA ASP A 79 6.54 16.70 -3.39
C ASP A 79 7.56 17.78 -3.79
N TYR A 80 7.71 18.84 -2.97
CA TYR A 80 8.68 19.90 -3.22
C TYR A 80 10.03 19.60 -2.55
N GLU A 81 11.07 20.29 -3.01
CA GLU A 81 12.42 20.16 -2.46
C GLU A 81 12.43 20.40 -0.93
N ASN A 82 13.06 19.50 -0.18
CA ASN A 82 13.13 19.44 1.28
C ASN A 82 11.84 19.03 2.02
N ASP A 83 10.77 18.68 1.32
CA ASP A 83 9.62 18.07 1.98
C ASP A 83 9.97 16.65 2.44
N THR A 84 9.47 16.27 3.61
CA THR A 84 9.55 14.91 4.13
C THR A 84 8.17 14.34 4.42
N ARG A 85 8.08 13.01 4.50
CA ARG A 85 6.89 12.30 4.96
C ARG A 85 7.30 11.14 5.86
N GLU A 86 6.42 10.76 6.77
CA GLU A 86 6.51 9.46 7.40
C GLU A 86 5.85 8.41 6.48
N LEU A 87 6.64 7.42 6.10
CA LEU A 87 6.21 6.24 5.37
C LEU A 87 6.19 5.07 6.35
N CYS A 88 5.01 4.49 6.55
CA CYS A 88 4.86 3.30 7.37
C CYS A 88 4.36 2.13 6.53
N TYR A 89 4.79 0.93 6.92
CA TYR A 89 4.24 -0.30 6.36
C TYR A 89 4.14 -1.41 7.39
N LYS A 90 3.26 -2.37 7.12
CA LYS A 90 2.99 -3.48 8.02
C LYS A 90 2.62 -4.74 7.23
N HIS A 91 3.24 -5.86 7.57
CA HIS A 91 2.82 -7.18 7.13
C HIS A 91 1.75 -7.73 8.08
N GLN A 92 0.93 -8.67 7.60
CA GLN A 92 -0.12 -9.29 8.40
C GLN A 92 0.37 -9.85 9.74
N SER A 93 1.56 -10.43 9.76
CA SER A 93 2.18 -11.03 10.95
C SER A 93 2.88 -10.04 11.88
N ASP A 94 3.10 -8.80 11.45
CA ASP A 94 3.78 -7.79 12.25
C ASP A 94 2.88 -7.34 13.41
N GLU A 95 3.45 -7.18 14.62
CA GLU A 95 2.71 -6.63 15.76
C GLU A 95 2.50 -5.11 15.59
N LYS A 96 3.53 -4.41 15.11
CA LYS A 96 3.58 -2.97 14.91
C LYS A 96 4.03 -2.64 13.49
N ALA A 97 3.60 -1.49 12.98
CA ALA A 97 4.11 -0.97 11.71
C ALA A 97 5.59 -0.56 11.84
N THR A 98 6.33 -0.68 10.74
CA THR A 98 7.65 -0.07 10.59
C THR A 98 7.45 1.29 9.94
N CYS A 99 8.01 2.35 10.54
CA CYS A 99 7.85 3.73 10.08
C CYS A 99 9.21 4.41 9.93
N GLU A 100 9.37 5.22 8.89
CA GLU A 100 10.56 6.05 8.66
C GLU A 100 10.18 7.41 8.09
N ILE A 101 10.90 8.46 8.51
CA ILE A 101 10.84 9.77 7.86
C ILE A 101 11.73 9.72 6.62
N VAL A 102 11.12 9.95 5.46
CA VAL A 102 11.76 9.82 4.16
C VAL A 102 11.69 11.11 3.36
N ASP A 103 12.63 11.26 2.42
CA ASP A 103 12.64 12.35 1.45
C ASP A 103 11.44 12.24 0.51
N ALA A 104 10.67 13.30 0.36
CA ALA A 104 9.47 13.29 -0.47
C ALA A 104 9.68 13.93 -1.86
N PHE A 105 10.89 14.40 -2.15
CA PHE A 105 11.21 15.05 -3.41
C PHE A 105 11.79 14.08 -4.45
N ALA A 106 11.03 13.81 -5.51
CA ALA A 106 11.46 13.01 -6.67
C ALA A 106 12.06 11.64 -6.27
N SER A 107 11.44 11.00 -5.28
CA SER A 107 11.95 9.78 -4.65
C SER A 107 11.03 8.58 -4.90
N ILE A 108 11.60 7.37 -4.84
CA ILE A 108 10.90 6.12 -5.06
C ILE A 108 11.27 5.13 -3.94
N TYR A 109 10.25 4.58 -3.29
CA TYR A 109 10.38 3.59 -2.21
C TYR A 109 9.75 2.26 -2.64
N ASN A 110 10.53 1.18 -2.58
CA ASN A 110 10.07 -0.16 -2.94
C ASN A 110 9.81 -0.97 -1.67
N LEU A 111 8.54 -1.20 -1.37
CA LEU A 111 8.11 -1.98 -0.21
C LEU A 111 7.77 -3.41 -0.65
N GLN A 112 8.44 -4.40 -0.07
CA GLN A 112 8.19 -5.80 -0.40
C GLN A 112 7.00 -6.33 0.42
N ALA A 113 5.92 -6.71 -0.26
CA ALA A 113 4.78 -7.36 0.37
C ALA A 113 5.08 -8.87 0.51
N LYS A 114 5.62 -9.26 1.67
CA LYS A 114 6.01 -10.66 1.94
C LYS A 114 4.84 -11.60 2.24
N GLU A 115 3.64 -11.05 2.40
CA GLU A 115 2.46 -11.76 2.89
C GLU A 115 1.20 -11.35 2.12
N ASN A 116 0.13 -12.13 2.28
CA ASN A 116 -1.12 -11.89 1.56
C ASN A 116 -1.81 -10.58 1.96
N ILE A 117 -1.59 -10.06 3.16
CA ILE A 117 -2.06 -8.74 3.55
C ILE A 117 -0.85 -7.86 3.80
N PHE A 118 -0.84 -6.71 3.13
CA PHE A 118 0.20 -5.70 3.26
C PHE A 118 -0.45 -4.32 3.36
N GLU A 119 -0.05 -3.55 4.35
CA GLU A 119 -0.66 -2.25 4.65
C GLU A 119 0.40 -1.16 4.57
N VAL A 120 0.05 -0.03 3.98
CA VAL A 120 0.92 1.14 3.82
C VAL A 120 0.19 2.37 4.35
N TRP A 121 0.90 3.19 5.13
CA TRP A 121 0.44 4.50 5.55
C TRP A 121 1.41 5.56 5.08
N ILE A 122 0.88 6.67 4.57
CA ILE A 122 1.68 7.81 4.16
C ILE A 122 1.12 9.05 4.86
N SER A 123 2.00 9.76 5.57
CA SER A 123 1.62 10.95 6.31
C SER A 123 1.39 12.17 5.40
N LYS A 124 0.82 13.24 5.94
CA LYS A 124 0.94 14.59 5.35
C LYS A 124 2.42 15.03 5.37
N ILE A 125 2.77 16.04 4.58
CA ILE A 125 4.14 16.57 4.54
C ILE A 125 4.59 17.13 5.90
N ASN A 126 5.88 17.01 6.17
CA ASN A 126 6.61 17.65 7.26
C ASN A 126 6.01 17.35 8.65
N GLU A 127 5.51 16.13 8.85
CA GLU A 127 5.17 15.61 10.17
C GLU A 127 6.44 15.52 11.02
N THR A 128 6.37 16.08 12.22
CA THR A 128 7.36 15.79 13.27
C THR A 128 7.06 14.40 13.82
N PRO A 129 8.08 13.53 14.04
CA PRO A 129 7.86 12.20 14.62
C PRO A 129 7.02 12.29 15.89
N ASP A 130 5.99 11.45 16.01
CA ASP A 130 5.23 11.33 17.25
C ASP A 130 6.14 10.65 18.27
N GLU A 131 6.59 11.38 19.30
CA GLU A 131 7.33 10.82 20.43
C GLU A 131 6.37 9.97 21.27
N SER A 132 6.11 8.73 20.86
CA SER A 132 5.32 7.75 21.63
C SER A 132 6.16 6.90 22.56
#